data_AF-A0AAA9ZEL9-F1
#
_entry.id   AF-A0AAA9ZEL9-F1
#
_cell.length_a   1.000
_cell.length_b   1.000
_cell.length_c   1.000
_cell.angle_alpha   90.00
_cell.angle_beta   90.00
_cell.angle_gamma   90.00
#
_symmetry.space_group_name_H-M   'P 1'
#
loop_
_entity.id
_entity.type
_entity.pdbx_description
1 polymer ?
#
loop_
_entity_poly.entity_id
_entity_poly.type
_entity_poly.pdbx_seq_one_letter_code
_entity_poly.pdbx_strand_id
1 'polypeptide(L)'
;MNKFAAVLAITLASLAAVSAQCPRIVTRAGWGARAANTAVLPIRPAPWVVMHHTAGAHCTTDAACAQQMRNIQNFHMNTNGWADIGYNWCVGENGAAYEGRGWGRQGAHAPGFNDRSVGMCVMGTFTNAIPNLAARNAAQQLISCGVSLGHISGSYWLIGHRQATATACPGNGS
;
A
#
# COMPACT_ATOMS: atom_id res chain seq x y z
N MET A 1 14.39 14.85 -66.15
CA MET A 1 14.54 15.21 -64.72
C MET A 1 13.49 14.44 -63.92
N ASN A 2 13.81 13.23 -63.46
CA ASN A 2 12.89 12.38 -62.69
C ASN A 2 12.87 12.80 -61.23
N LYS A 3 11.69 13.22 -60.75
CA LYS A 3 11.46 13.57 -59.34
C LYS A 3 11.30 12.27 -58.53
N PHE A 4 12.22 12.05 -57.60
CA PHE A 4 12.08 11.04 -56.54
C PHE A 4 10.92 11.45 -55.61
N ALA A 5 9.92 10.59 -55.47
CA ALA A 5 8.93 10.70 -54.40
C ALA A 5 9.41 9.85 -53.21
N ALA A 6 9.81 10.50 -52.13
CA ALA A 6 10.09 9.83 -50.87
C ALA A 6 8.77 9.53 -50.16
N VAL A 7 8.48 8.24 -49.94
CA VAL A 7 7.33 7.79 -49.14
C VAL A 7 7.75 7.88 -47.67
N LEU A 8 7.17 8.83 -46.95
CA LEU A 8 7.36 8.99 -45.51
C LEU A 8 6.46 7.97 -44.78
N ALA A 9 7.03 6.86 -44.32
CA ALA A 9 6.33 5.90 -43.48
C ALA A 9 6.18 6.46 -42.06
N ILE A 10 4.98 6.94 -41.72
CA ILE A 10 4.64 7.36 -40.36
C ILE A 10 4.38 6.09 -39.54
N THR A 11 5.32 5.73 -38.66
CA THR A 11 5.10 4.68 -37.66
C THR A 11 4.26 5.25 -36.52
N LEU A 12 2.98 4.88 -36.47
CA LEU A 12 2.13 5.10 -35.30
C LEU A 12 2.62 4.20 -34.17
N ALA A 13 3.39 4.75 -33.24
CA ALA A 13 3.65 4.09 -31.96
C ALA A 13 2.34 4.03 -31.17
N SER A 14 1.75 2.84 -31.06
CA SER A 14 0.59 2.60 -30.21
C SER A 14 0.99 2.80 -28.75
N LEU A 15 0.52 3.88 -28.14
CA LEU A 15 0.54 4.05 -26.69
C LEU A 15 -0.42 3.04 -26.09
N ALA A 16 0.08 1.88 -25.68
CA ALA A 16 -0.67 0.98 -24.83
C ALA A 16 -0.92 1.71 -23.50
N ALA A 17 -2.17 2.12 -23.26
CA ALA A 17 -2.56 2.59 -21.94
C ALA A 17 -2.36 1.42 -20.97
N VAL A 18 -1.35 1.52 -20.10
CA VAL A 18 -1.20 0.60 -18.98
C VAL A 18 -2.39 0.85 -18.07
N SER A 19 -3.44 0.02 -18.19
CA SER A 19 -4.50 0.00 -17.19
C SER A 19 -3.83 -0.32 -15.86
N ALA A 20 -3.99 0.56 -14.86
CA ALA A 20 -3.50 0.32 -13.51
C ALA A 20 -4.22 -0.93 -12.95
N GLN A 21 -3.61 -2.09 -13.13
CA GLN A 21 -4.11 -3.35 -12.58
C GLN A 21 -3.87 -3.29 -11.07
N CYS A 22 -4.94 -3.39 -10.29
CA CYS A 22 -4.81 -3.58 -8.85
C CYS A 22 -4.05 -4.89 -8.57
N PRO A 23 -3.23 -4.95 -7.51
CA PRO A 23 -2.56 -6.20 -7.13
C PRO A 23 -3.60 -7.22 -6.68
N ARG A 24 -3.17 -8.45 -6.43
CA ARG A 24 -4.03 -9.44 -5.76
C ARG A 24 -4.41 -8.91 -4.37
N ILE A 25 -5.69 -8.60 -4.18
CA ILE A 25 -6.25 -8.14 -2.91
C ILE A 25 -6.78 -9.32 -2.12
N VAL A 26 -6.32 -9.45 -0.88
CA VAL A 26 -6.91 -10.34 0.13
C VAL A 26 -7.78 -9.49 1.05
N THR A 27 -9.10 -9.68 0.96
CA THR A 27 -10.08 -8.94 1.75
C THR A 27 -9.95 -9.27 3.23
N ARG A 28 -10.56 -8.43 4.08
CA ARG A 28 -10.70 -8.71 5.52
C ARG A 28 -11.22 -10.12 5.81
N ALA A 29 -12.26 -10.56 5.11
CA ALA A 29 -12.79 -11.92 5.26
C ALA A 29 -11.76 -12.97 4.79
N GLY A 30 -11.04 -12.72 3.69
CA GLY A 30 -10.07 -13.64 3.12
C GLY A 30 -8.89 -13.98 4.03
N TRP A 31 -8.44 -13.06 4.90
CA TRP A 31 -7.40 -13.35 5.89
C TRP A 31 -7.93 -13.67 7.30
N GLY A 32 -9.26 -13.68 7.48
CA GLY A 32 -9.90 -14.00 8.76
C GLY A 32 -9.84 -12.86 9.77
N ALA A 33 -10.09 -11.62 9.32
CA ALA A 33 -10.19 -10.46 10.18
C ALA A 33 -11.31 -10.59 11.19
N ARG A 34 -11.05 -10.17 12.43
CA ARG A 34 -12.13 -9.95 13.40
C ARG A 34 -12.88 -8.66 13.07
N ALA A 35 -14.09 -8.55 13.61
CA ALA A 35 -14.92 -7.35 13.46
C ALA A 35 -14.20 -6.12 14.02
N ALA A 36 -14.38 -4.98 13.35
CA ALA A 36 -13.76 -3.72 13.72
C ALA A 36 -14.70 -2.56 13.39
N ASN A 37 -14.60 -1.49 14.16
CA ASN A 37 -15.37 -0.27 13.94
C ASN A 37 -14.45 0.94 13.87
N THR A 38 -14.08 1.32 12.65
CA THR A 38 -13.15 2.44 12.40
C THR A 38 -13.90 3.73 12.03
N ALA A 39 -13.23 4.88 12.08
CA ALA A 39 -13.82 6.12 11.57
C ALA A 39 -13.66 6.19 10.04
N VAL A 40 -14.55 6.94 9.38
CA VAL A 40 -14.37 7.34 7.97
C VAL A 40 -13.18 8.29 7.88
N LEU A 41 -12.39 8.20 6.81
CA LEU A 41 -11.29 9.13 6.54
C LEU A 41 -11.86 10.53 6.25
N PRO A 42 -11.53 11.57 7.05
CA PRO A 42 -12.10 12.90 6.87
C PRO A 42 -11.69 13.56 5.56
N ILE A 43 -10.41 13.54 5.20
CA ILE A 43 -9.88 14.22 4.01
C ILE A 43 -9.70 13.21 2.88
N ARG A 44 -10.49 13.39 1.80
CA ARG A 44 -10.53 12.49 0.63
C ARG A 44 -10.61 13.31 -0.68
N PRO A 45 -9.98 12.85 -1.79
CA PRO A 45 -9.04 11.72 -1.85
C PRO A 45 -7.82 12.00 -0.98
N ALA A 46 -7.21 10.95 -0.42
CA ALA A 46 -6.12 11.13 0.53
C ALA A 46 -4.91 11.81 -0.15
N PRO A 47 -4.45 12.97 0.35
CA PRO A 47 -3.30 13.66 -0.24
C PRO A 47 -1.95 13.02 0.13
N TRP A 48 -1.92 12.09 1.09
CA TRP A 48 -0.70 11.46 1.57
C TRP A 48 -0.80 9.93 1.53
N VAL A 49 0.32 9.30 1.19
CA VAL A 49 0.55 7.86 1.43
C VAL A 49 1.74 7.76 2.37
N VAL A 50 1.56 7.08 3.51
CA VAL A 50 2.63 6.87 4.49
C VAL A 50 3.06 5.40 4.43
N MET A 51 4.30 5.16 4.06
CA MET A 51 4.91 3.83 3.99
C MET A 51 5.45 3.39 5.35
N HIS A 52 5.17 2.15 5.71
CA HIS A 52 5.61 1.49 6.95
C HIS A 52 6.26 0.15 6.65
N HIS A 53 7.10 -0.31 7.57
CA HIS A 53 7.26 -1.74 7.81
C HIS A 53 6.49 -2.14 9.07
N THR A 54 6.32 -3.44 9.31
CA THR A 54 5.68 -3.89 10.56
C THR A 54 6.66 -4.03 11.72
N ALA A 55 7.97 -3.95 11.47
CA ALA A 55 9.02 -4.26 12.45
C ALA A 55 8.81 -5.64 13.10
N GLY A 56 8.36 -6.61 12.30
CA GLY A 56 7.95 -7.94 12.76
C GLY A 56 8.31 -9.02 11.74
N ALA A 57 7.65 -10.17 11.83
CA ALA A 57 7.86 -11.25 10.89
C ALA A 57 7.46 -10.84 9.46
N HIS A 58 8.31 -11.19 8.50
CA HIS A 58 7.95 -11.22 7.08
C HIS A 58 7.16 -12.49 6.77
N CYS A 59 6.54 -12.55 5.59
CA CYS A 59 5.72 -13.69 5.18
C CYS A 59 5.76 -13.89 3.67
N THR A 60 5.92 -15.13 3.21
CA THR A 60 6.10 -15.47 1.79
C THR A 60 5.00 -16.37 1.22
N THR A 61 4.10 -16.89 2.07
CA THR A 61 2.95 -17.71 1.67
C THR A 61 1.64 -17.08 2.13
N ASP A 62 0.54 -17.42 1.47
CA ASP A 62 -0.79 -16.90 1.80
C ASP A 62 -1.19 -17.21 3.25
N ALA A 63 -0.94 -18.45 3.69
CA ALA A 63 -1.24 -18.86 5.06
C ALA A 63 -0.41 -18.09 6.09
N ALA A 64 0.89 -17.92 5.85
CA ALA A 64 1.77 -17.17 6.76
C ALA A 64 1.41 -15.69 6.81
N CYS A 65 1.08 -15.09 5.67
CA CYS A 65 0.69 -13.68 5.61
C CYS A 65 -0.68 -13.42 6.23
N ALA A 66 -1.66 -14.29 6.01
CA ALA A 66 -2.94 -14.20 6.70
C ALA A 66 -2.78 -14.35 8.22
N GLN A 67 -1.91 -15.26 8.68
CA GLN A 67 -1.57 -15.37 10.09
C GLN A 67 -0.91 -14.09 10.62
N GLN A 68 0.01 -13.50 9.85
CA GLN A 68 0.69 -12.27 10.26
C GLN A 68 -0.28 -11.09 10.35
N MET A 69 -1.25 -10.97 9.45
CA MET A 69 -2.33 -9.99 9.54
C MET A 69 -3.14 -10.14 10.84
N ARG A 70 -3.51 -11.37 11.20
CA ARG A 70 -4.21 -11.66 12.48
C ARG A 70 -3.35 -11.32 13.69
N ASN A 71 -2.04 -11.62 13.66
CA ASN A 71 -1.11 -11.27 14.72
C ASN A 71 -1.05 -9.76 14.93
N ILE A 72 -0.91 -8.98 13.85
CA ILE A 72 -0.86 -7.52 13.89
C ILE A 72 -2.18 -6.94 14.39
N GLN A 73 -3.33 -7.44 13.89
CA GLN A 73 -4.64 -7.00 14.36
C GLN A 73 -4.83 -7.27 15.86
N ASN A 74 -4.45 -8.46 16.33
CA ASN A 74 -4.56 -8.82 17.74
C ASN A 74 -3.66 -7.95 18.61
N PHE A 75 -2.41 -7.70 18.22
CA PHE A 75 -1.52 -6.80 18.94
C PHE A 75 -2.10 -5.38 19.02
N HIS A 76 -2.52 -4.82 17.89
CA HIS A 76 -3.07 -3.46 17.86
C HIS A 76 -4.35 -3.31 18.69
N MET A 77 -5.23 -4.29 18.68
CA MET A 77 -6.50 -4.16 19.39
C MET A 77 -6.43 -4.61 20.85
N ASN A 78 -5.67 -5.68 21.17
CA ASN A 78 -5.59 -6.20 22.54
C ASN A 78 -4.53 -5.45 23.36
N THR A 79 -3.40 -5.11 22.76
CA THR A 79 -2.29 -4.45 23.47
C THR A 79 -2.39 -2.93 23.38
N ASN A 80 -2.64 -2.36 22.20
CA ASN A 80 -2.71 -0.90 22.05
C ASN A 80 -4.12 -0.33 22.27
N GLY A 81 -5.15 -1.18 22.41
CA GLY A 81 -6.54 -0.76 22.60
C GLY A 81 -7.16 -0.09 21.37
N TRP A 82 -6.61 -0.28 20.17
CA TRP A 82 -7.12 0.34 18.96
C TRP A 82 -8.38 -0.35 18.45
N ALA A 83 -9.19 0.37 17.67
CA ALA A 83 -10.41 -0.17 17.08
C ALA A 83 -10.19 -1.25 16.01
N ASP A 84 -8.98 -1.32 15.44
CA ASP A 84 -8.56 -2.28 14.41
C ASP A 84 -7.03 -2.26 14.23
N ILE A 85 -6.51 -3.11 13.34
CA ILE A 85 -5.18 -2.94 12.75
C ILE A 85 -4.93 -1.47 12.35
N GLY A 86 -3.79 -0.89 12.71
CA GLY A 86 -3.53 0.54 12.51
C GLY A 86 -3.36 0.98 11.05
N TYR A 87 -2.96 0.07 10.17
CA TYR A 87 -2.70 0.35 8.75
C TYR A 87 -3.97 0.20 7.91
N ASN A 88 -4.06 0.96 6.81
CA ASN A 88 -5.10 0.76 5.80
C ASN A 88 -4.85 -0.50 4.99
N TRP A 89 -3.58 -0.72 4.62
CA TRP A 89 -3.14 -1.84 3.80
C TRP A 89 -1.82 -2.41 4.31
N CYS A 90 -1.64 -3.70 4.10
CA CYS A 90 -0.36 -4.37 4.33
C CYS A 90 0.00 -5.26 3.15
N VAL A 91 1.27 -5.32 2.78
CA VAL A 91 1.76 -6.10 1.64
C VAL A 91 2.69 -7.19 2.15
N GLY A 92 2.45 -8.43 1.73
CA GLY A 92 3.33 -9.57 2.01
C GLY A 92 4.39 -9.77 0.93
N GLU A 93 5.45 -10.48 1.29
CA GLU A 93 6.47 -10.93 0.32
C GLU A 93 5.94 -12.04 -0.61
N ASN A 94 4.72 -12.52 -0.39
CA ASN A 94 3.94 -13.31 -1.34
C ASN A 94 3.33 -12.48 -2.50
N GLY A 95 3.57 -11.15 -2.52
CA GLY A 95 3.09 -10.24 -3.56
C GLY A 95 1.60 -9.88 -3.50
N ALA A 96 0.93 -10.12 -2.37
CA ALA A 96 -0.47 -9.75 -2.18
C ALA A 96 -0.64 -8.52 -1.28
N ALA A 97 -1.67 -7.73 -1.57
CA ALA A 97 -2.13 -6.64 -0.72
C ALA A 97 -3.28 -7.14 0.19
N TYR A 98 -3.10 -7.02 1.50
CA TYR A 98 -4.05 -7.41 2.52
C TYR A 98 -4.79 -6.17 3.02
N GLU A 99 -6.12 -6.25 2.98
CA GLU A 99 -7.00 -5.19 3.46
C GLU A 99 -6.93 -5.09 4.99
N GLY A 100 -6.33 -4.01 5.49
CA GLY A 100 -6.40 -3.63 6.90
C GLY A 100 -7.70 -2.87 7.14
N ARG A 101 -7.59 -1.58 7.49
CA ARG A 101 -8.77 -0.69 7.54
C ARG A 101 -9.38 -0.41 6.17
N GLY A 102 -8.64 -0.63 5.08
CA GLY A 102 -9.10 -0.43 3.71
C GLY A 102 -9.19 1.03 3.30
N TRP A 103 -9.76 1.26 2.13
CA TRP A 103 -9.92 2.59 1.53
C TRP A 103 -10.96 3.44 2.26
N GLY A 104 -10.72 4.76 2.33
CA GLY A 104 -11.69 5.71 2.87
C GLY A 104 -11.93 5.59 4.39
N ARG A 105 -11.06 4.85 5.11
CA ARG A 105 -11.12 4.68 6.57
C ARG A 105 -9.90 5.31 7.23
N GLN A 106 -10.12 5.96 8.36
CA GLN A 106 -9.05 6.63 9.11
C GLN A 106 -8.10 5.60 9.75
N GLY A 107 -6.80 5.78 9.52
CA GLY A 107 -5.72 4.97 10.10
C GLY A 107 -5.48 5.20 11.60
N ALA A 108 -4.58 4.42 12.18
CA ALA A 108 -3.94 4.71 13.48
C ALA A 108 -2.42 4.52 13.40
N HIS A 109 -1.84 4.71 12.22
CA HIS A 109 -0.46 4.34 11.90
C HIS A 109 0.54 5.50 12.07
N ALA A 110 0.10 6.76 11.91
CA ALA A 110 0.96 7.94 12.01
C ALA A 110 0.20 9.12 12.65
N PRO A 111 0.41 9.36 13.97
CA PRO A 111 -0.12 10.54 14.64
C PRO A 111 0.12 11.83 13.83
N GLY A 112 -0.91 12.67 13.70
CA GLY A 112 -0.87 13.88 12.89
C GLY A 112 -1.14 13.68 11.39
N PHE A 113 -1.14 12.46 10.86
CA PHE A 113 -1.43 12.16 9.44
C PHE A 113 -2.64 11.24 9.23
N ASN A 114 -3.10 10.56 10.28
CA ASN A 114 -4.16 9.54 10.19
C ASN A 114 -5.45 10.05 9.50
N ASP A 115 -5.78 11.34 9.61
CA ASP A 115 -7.00 11.98 9.07
C ASP A 115 -6.91 12.36 7.58
N ARG A 116 -5.73 12.26 6.98
CA ARG A 116 -5.44 12.70 5.59
C ARG A 116 -4.50 11.80 4.82
N SER A 117 -4.30 10.57 5.29
CA SER A 117 -3.37 9.65 4.66
C SER A 117 -3.90 8.23 4.57
N VAL A 118 -3.35 7.48 3.62
CA VAL A 118 -3.42 6.03 3.58
C VAL A 118 -2.12 5.47 4.14
N GLY A 119 -2.21 4.69 5.21
CA GLY A 119 -1.07 3.94 5.75
C GLY A 119 -0.90 2.60 5.04
N MET A 120 0.24 2.42 4.39
CA MET A 120 0.61 1.17 3.72
C MET A 120 1.81 0.55 4.41
N CYS A 121 1.67 -0.70 4.84
CA CYS A 121 2.72 -1.45 5.51
C CYS A 121 3.31 -2.53 4.59
N VAL A 122 4.60 -2.78 4.65
CA VAL A 122 5.20 -4.01 4.12
C VAL A 122 5.54 -4.91 5.31
N MET A 123 5.02 -6.15 5.31
CA MET A 123 5.20 -7.09 6.42
C MET A 123 6.65 -7.57 6.49
N GLY A 124 7.32 -7.25 7.59
CA GLY A 124 8.74 -7.55 7.81
C GLY A 124 9.46 -6.44 8.58
N THR A 125 10.79 -6.60 8.65
CA THR A 125 11.72 -5.62 9.21
C THR A 125 12.77 -5.29 8.17
N PHE A 126 12.77 -4.03 7.69
CA PHE A 126 13.58 -3.58 6.56
C PHE A 126 14.59 -2.49 6.95
N THR A 127 15.10 -2.56 8.18
CA THR A 127 16.17 -1.68 8.66
C THR A 127 17.48 -1.90 7.90
N ASN A 128 17.84 -3.17 7.68
CA ASN A 128 19.06 -3.61 6.99
C ASN A 128 18.77 -4.55 5.80
N ALA A 129 17.53 -4.59 5.34
CA ALA A 129 17.07 -5.44 4.25
C ALA A 129 16.05 -4.69 3.39
N ILE A 130 15.88 -5.11 2.14
CA ILE A 130 14.90 -4.55 1.21
C ILE A 130 13.78 -5.58 1.02
N PRO A 131 12.49 -5.18 1.00
CA PRO A 131 11.41 -6.09 0.66
C PRO A 131 11.63 -6.75 -0.69
N ASN A 132 11.23 -8.00 -0.88
CA ASN A 132 11.40 -8.67 -2.17
C ASN A 132 10.66 -7.94 -3.33
N LEU A 133 11.02 -8.28 -4.57
CA LEU A 133 10.46 -7.62 -5.75
C LEU A 133 8.93 -7.74 -5.85
N ALA A 134 8.37 -8.88 -5.43
CA ALA A 134 6.92 -9.10 -5.45
C ALA A 134 6.18 -8.12 -4.53
N ALA A 135 6.68 -7.90 -3.31
CA ALA A 135 6.11 -6.93 -2.38
C ALA A 135 6.21 -5.49 -2.89
N ARG A 136 7.37 -5.09 -3.44
CA ARG A 136 7.55 -3.74 -3.99
C ARG A 136 6.60 -3.47 -5.15
N ASN A 137 6.47 -4.42 -6.07
CA ASN A 137 5.55 -4.31 -7.21
C ASN A 137 4.10 -4.23 -6.73
N ALA A 138 3.70 -5.07 -5.76
CA ALA A 138 2.35 -5.04 -5.22
C ALA A 138 2.03 -3.71 -4.50
N ALA A 139 2.98 -3.13 -3.76
CA ALA A 139 2.80 -1.82 -3.13
C ALA A 139 2.63 -0.70 -4.18
N GLN A 140 3.45 -0.68 -5.23
CA GLN A 140 3.33 0.29 -6.33
C GLN A 140 2.00 0.15 -7.09
N GLN A 141 1.58 -1.08 -7.38
CA GLN A 141 0.28 -1.37 -7.99
C GLN A 141 -0.87 -0.95 -7.09
N LEU A 142 -0.76 -1.15 -5.78
CA LEU A 142 -1.79 -0.76 -4.82
C LEU A 142 -1.98 0.75 -4.74
N ILE A 143 -0.87 1.52 -4.75
CA ILE A 143 -0.93 2.99 -4.81
C ILE A 143 -1.58 3.43 -6.12
N SER A 144 -1.15 2.87 -7.25
CA SER A 144 -1.71 3.19 -8.57
C SER A 144 -3.20 2.87 -8.67
N CYS A 145 -3.62 1.74 -8.10
CA CYS A 145 -5.01 1.33 -7.95
C CYS A 145 -5.81 2.30 -7.06
N GLY A 146 -5.25 2.75 -5.94
CA GLY A 146 -5.88 3.74 -5.08
C GLY A 146 -6.07 5.09 -5.77
N VAL A 147 -5.12 5.50 -6.64
CA VAL A 147 -5.25 6.72 -7.46
C VAL A 147 -6.34 6.53 -8.52
N SER A 148 -6.35 5.41 -9.25
CA SER A 148 -7.34 5.16 -10.31
C SER A 148 -8.78 5.06 -9.77
N LEU A 149 -8.94 4.55 -8.55
CA LEU A 149 -10.23 4.47 -7.85
C LEU A 149 -10.64 5.77 -7.13
N GLY A 150 -9.81 6.82 -7.16
CA GLY A 150 -10.10 8.10 -6.49
C GLY A 150 -10.01 8.05 -4.96
N HIS A 151 -9.31 7.06 -4.39
CA HIS A 151 -9.04 6.99 -2.94
C HIS A 151 -7.78 7.76 -2.54
N ILE A 152 -6.81 7.86 -3.44
CA ILE A 152 -5.56 8.62 -3.28
C ILE A 152 -5.55 9.74 -4.33
N SER A 153 -5.09 10.94 -3.95
CA SER A 153 -4.98 12.06 -4.88
C SER A 153 -4.03 11.73 -6.03
N GLY A 154 -4.31 12.20 -7.26
CA GLY A 154 -3.37 12.09 -8.38
C GLY A 154 -2.05 12.86 -8.16
N SER A 155 -2.04 13.82 -7.25
CA SER A 155 -0.88 14.61 -6.83
C SER A 155 -0.42 14.28 -5.40
N TYR A 156 -0.60 13.04 -4.96
CA TYR A 156 -0.27 12.61 -3.61
C TYR A 156 1.22 12.78 -3.27
N TRP A 157 1.49 12.96 -1.98
CA TRP A 157 2.83 12.88 -1.42
C TRP A 157 3.08 11.48 -0.87
N LEU A 158 4.15 10.83 -1.34
CA LEU A 158 4.65 9.57 -0.79
C LEU A 158 5.73 9.86 0.24
N ILE A 159 5.53 9.42 1.48
CA ILE A 159 6.51 9.60 2.55
C ILE A 159 6.71 8.29 3.34
N GLY A 160 7.90 8.10 3.90
CA GLY A 160 8.13 7.09 4.93
C GLY A 160 7.63 7.57 6.30
N HIS A 161 7.26 6.65 7.19
CA HIS A 161 6.79 7.01 8.54
C HIS A 161 7.77 7.93 9.30
N ARG A 162 9.09 7.77 9.12
CA ARG A 162 10.13 8.65 9.69
C ARG A 162 9.99 10.13 9.33
N GLN A 163 9.34 10.44 8.20
CA GLN A 163 9.08 11.82 7.75
C GLN A 163 7.78 12.38 8.33
N ALA A 164 6.92 11.52 8.87
CA ALA A 164 5.68 11.90 9.54
C ALA A 164 5.86 12.00 11.07
N THR A 165 6.61 11.06 11.67
CA THR A 165 6.89 11.00 13.11
C THR A 165 8.31 10.50 13.38
N ALA A 166 8.83 10.71 14.60
CA ALA A 166 10.17 10.26 14.99
C ALA A 166 10.23 8.73 15.17
N THR A 167 10.60 8.01 14.12
CA THR A 167 10.73 6.55 14.09
C THR A 167 11.76 6.08 13.06
N ALA A 168 12.28 4.87 13.21
CA ALA A 168 13.13 4.23 12.19
C ALA A 168 12.33 3.68 10.99
N CYS A 169 11.01 3.52 11.15
CA CYS A 169 10.09 3.02 10.12
C CYS A 169 10.09 3.93 8.87
N PRO A 170 10.07 3.40 7.62
CA PRO A 170 9.90 1.99 7.22
C PRO A 170 11.20 1.17 7.18
N GLY A 171 12.29 1.64 7.79
CA GLY A 171 13.63 1.07 7.63
C GLY A 171 14.37 1.67 6.44
N ASN A 172 15.68 1.43 6.33
CA ASN A 172 16.52 2.09 5.32
C ASN A 172 16.44 1.42 3.94
N GLY A 173 15.94 0.18 3.88
CA GLY A 173 15.73 -0.54 2.62
C GLY A 173 14.32 -0.42 2.06
N SER A 174 13.51 0.52 2.55
CA SER A 174 12.10 0.72 2.16
C SER A 174 11.84 2.12 1.63
#